data_AF-A0AAD3MUE9-F1
#
_entry.id   AF-A0AAD3MUE9-F1
#
_cell.length_a   1.000
_cell.length_b   1.000
_cell.length_c   1.000
_cell.angle_alpha   90.00
_cell.angle_beta   90.00
_cell.angle_gamma   90.00
#
_symmetry.space_group_name_H-M   'P 1'
#
loop_
_entity.id
_entity.type
_entity.pdbx_description
1 polymer ?
#
loop_
_entity_poly.entity_id
_entity_poly.type
_entity_poly.pdbx_seq_one_letter_code
_entity_poly.pdbx_strand_id
1 'polypeptide(L)'
;MRKPVPQKAIEWKDARRIKHARSGRPSRVPSQYQGHFSWEKYLKETGAIAAPASCFRQSLTPPVNEFKAGMKLEAQDPRNTTSTCIATVVGLTGSRLRLRLDGSDNKNDFWRLVDSSEIQPIGNCEKNGGMLQPPLGFRLNASSWPMFLLKTLNGAEMAPSRIFHKQEPPAPEQNSFQVGMKLEAVDRKNPHFICPATVGALRGVEVLVTFDGWRGAFDYYCRYDSRDIFPVGWCALTGDNLQPPGTKVVLPKSLGALTDGSVESPAMHPTPTVGRPPGQRGRKPGRRKTKVTGPWGQKASALGPQSIQPGKELGPIKIPKKRGPKPGSK
;
A
#
# COMPACT_ATOMS: atom_id res chain seq x y z
N MET A 1 -52.02 -51.13 1.67
CA MET A 1 -51.19 -50.00 2.13
C MET A 1 -49.84 -50.54 2.60
N ARG A 2 -48.76 -50.28 1.84
CA ARG A 2 -47.40 -50.76 2.13
C ARG A 2 -46.61 -49.66 2.87
N LYS A 3 -45.94 -50.03 3.96
CA LYS A 3 -45.13 -49.12 4.81
C LYS A 3 -43.90 -48.59 4.06
N PRO A 4 -43.39 -47.37 4.36
CA PRO A 4 -42.22 -46.82 3.69
C PRO A 4 -40.91 -47.47 4.20
N VAL A 5 -40.00 -47.74 3.27
CA VAL A 5 -38.63 -48.22 3.52
C VAL A 5 -37.70 -47.02 3.75
N PRO A 6 -36.73 -47.06 4.70
CA PRO A 6 -35.83 -45.94 4.93
C PRO A 6 -34.75 -45.87 3.84
N GLN A 7 -34.64 -44.74 3.16
CA GLN A 7 -33.52 -44.46 2.24
C GLN A 7 -32.27 -44.07 3.05
N LYS A 8 -31.19 -44.84 2.83
CA LYS A 8 -29.86 -44.57 3.39
C LYS A 8 -29.25 -43.31 2.77
N ALA A 9 -28.63 -42.50 3.63
CA ALA A 9 -27.86 -41.32 3.26
C ALA A 9 -26.69 -41.67 2.32
N ILE A 10 -26.55 -40.92 1.24
CA ILE A 10 -25.42 -40.98 0.32
C ILE A 10 -24.34 -40.05 0.86
N GLU A 11 -23.28 -40.65 1.41
CA GLU A 11 -22.09 -39.98 1.92
C GLU A 11 -21.21 -39.55 0.72
N TRP A 12 -21.10 -38.24 0.45
CA TRP A 12 -20.20 -37.70 -0.56
C TRP A 12 -18.81 -37.47 0.04
N LYS A 13 -17.93 -38.46 -0.07
CA LYS A 13 -16.47 -38.27 0.06
C LYS A 13 -15.89 -38.00 -1.32
N ASP A 14 -15.44 -36.79 -1.58
CA ASP A 14 -14.53 -36.53 -2.69
C ASP A 14 -13.49 -35.46 -2.33
N ALA A 15 -12.41 -35.94 -1.71
CA ALA A 15 -11.20 -35.18 -1.43
C ALA A 15 -10.31 -35.15 -2.70
N ARG A 16 -10.46 -34.13 -3.53
CA ARG A 16 -9.48 -33.82 -4.58
C ARG A 16 -8.49 -32.76 -4.10
N ARG A 17 -7.42 -33.28 -3.47
CA ARG A 17 -6.21 -32.56 -3.05
C ARG A 17 -5.46 -32.07 -4.30
N ILE A 18 -5.58 -30.78 -4.61
CA ILE A 18 -4.78 -30.11 -5.64
C ILE A 18 -3.32 -30.14 -5.19
N LYS A 19 -2.48 -30.88 -5.92
CA LYS A 19 -1.03 -30.96 -5.69
C LYS A 19 -0.38 -29.70 -6.26
N HIS A 20 0.01 -28.75 -5.41
CA HIS A 20 0.92 -27.69 -5.80
C HIS A 20 2.31 -28.28 -6.13
N ALA A 21 2.87 -27.84 -7.25
CA ALA A 21 4.20 -28.22 -7.72
C ALA A 21 5.27 -27.90 -6.67
N ARG A 22 6.11 -28.89 -6.36
CA ARG A 22 7.33 -28.72 -5.57
C ARG A 22 8.31 -27.83 -6.33
N SER A 23 8.53 -26.61 -5.86
CA SER A 23 9.67 -25.79 -6.26
C SER A 23 10.39 -25.26 -5.00
N GLY A 24 11.64 -25.69 -4.82
CA GLY A 24 12.60 -25.08 -3.89
C GLY A 24 12.92 -25.93 -2.66
N ARG A 25 14.12 -26.52 -2.67
CA ARG A 25 14.78 -27.08 -1.49
C ARG A 25 14.82 -26.02 -0.38
N PRO A 26 14.44 -26.32 0.89
CA PRO A 26 14.58 -25.37 1.97
C PRO A 26 16.06 -24.98 2.10
N SER A 27 16.33 -23.68 2.24
CA SER A 27 17.64 -23.22 2.69
C SER A 27 17.99 -23.99 3.97
N ARG A 28 19.16 -24.62 3.99
CA ARG A 28 19.67 -25.40 5.15
C ARG A 28 20.12 -24.49 6.30
N VAL A 29 19.98 -23.18 6.15
CA VAL A 29 20.30 -22.20 7.18
C VAL A 29 19.03 -21.93 7.96
N PRO A 30 18.97 -22.24 9.27
CA PRO A 30 17.86 -21.87 10.11
C PRO A 30 17.64 -20.36 10.05
N SER A 31 16.38 -19.92 10.06
CA SER A 31 16.06 -18.54 10.41
C SER A 31 16.82 -18.20 11.69
N GLN A 32 17.65 -17.15 11.69
CA GLN A 32 18.35 -16.72 12.90
C GLN A 32 17.37 -16.23 13.99
N TYR A 33 16.10 -16.03 13.62
CA TYR A 33 14.97 -15.82 14.52
C TYR A 33 14.17 -17.12 14.61
N GLN A 34 14.68 -18.08 15.40
CA GLN A 34 13.93 -19.26 15.86
C GLN A 34 13.11 -18.97 17.13
N GLY A 35 12.77 -17.70 17.38
CA GLY A 35 11.92 -17.19 18.45
C GLY A 35 11.21 -15.90 18.03
N HIS A 36 10.39 -15.31 18.92
CA HIS A 36 9.70 -14.04 18.66
C HIS A 36 10.71 -12.95 18.27
N PHE A 37 10.43 -12.18 17.22
CA PHE A 37 11.29 -11.08 16.78
C PHE A 37 11.40 -10.02 17.88
N SER A 38 12.61 -9.49 18.11
CA SER A 38 12.86 -8.44 19.10
C SER A 38 13.60 -7.29 18.44
N TRP A 39 12.97 -6.12 18.44
CA TRP A 39 13.56 -4.89 17.94
C TRP A 39 14.81 -4.48 18.70
N GLU A 40 14.82 -4.64 20.02
CA GLU A 40 15.98 -4.30 20.86
C GLU A 40 17.22 -5.08 20.44
N LYS A 41 17.08 -6.42 20.34
CA LYS A 41 18.16 -7.30 19.88
C LYS A 41 18.58 -6.95 18.45
N TYR A 42 17.60 -6.73 17.57
CA TYR A 42 17.86 -6.47 16.16
C TYR A 42 18.60 -5.15 15.91
N LEU A 43 18.21 -4.08 16.60
CA LEU A 43 18.89 -2.79 16.54
C LEU A 43 20.32 -2.89 17.06
N LYS A 44 20.53 -3.60 18.17
CA LYS A 44 21.88 -3.86 18.73
C LYS A 44 22.77 -4.65 17.76
N GLU A 45 22.25 -5.71 17.15
CA GLU A 45 23.00 -6.55 16.21
C GLU A 45 23.34 -5.82 14.90
N THR A 46 22.45 -4.96 14.43
CA THR A 46 22.65 -4.23 13.16
C THR A 46 23.38 -2.90 13.33
N GLY A 47 23.55 -2.40 14.56
CA GLY A 47 24.10 -1.07 14.85
C GLY A 47 23.23 0.06 14.29
N ALA A 48 21.96 -0.22 13.97
CA ALA A 48 21.05 0.74 13.38
C ALA A 48 20.24 1.46 14.46
N ILE A 49 19.67 2.60 14.09
CA ILE A 49 18.80 3.39 14.95
C ILE A 49 17.35 3.28 14.48
N ALA A 50 16.40 3.30 15.41
CA ALA A 50 14.99 3.44 15.08
C ALA A 50 14.70 4.89 14.64
N ALA A 51 13.82 5.06 13.65
CA ALA A 51 13.29 6.38 13.34
C ALA A 51 12.50 6.93 14.55
N PRO A 52 12.75 8.19 14.97
CA PRO A 52 11.99 8.81 16.06
C PRO A 52 10.48 8.85 15.78
N ALA A 53 9.65 8.68 16.82
CA ALA A 53 8.19 8.72 16.69
C ALA A 53 7.67 10.03 16.06
N SER A 54 8.38 11.14 16.25
CA SER A 54 8.07 12.44 15.64
C SER A 54 8.17 12.47 14.11
N CYS A 55 8.79 11.47 13.48
CA CYS A 55 8.84 11.34 12.02
C CYS A 55 7.52 10.83 11.42
N PHE A 56 6.63 10.27 12.23
CA PHE A 56 5.46 9.54 11.76
C PHE A 56 4.17 10.33 12.00
N ARG A 57 3.24 10.21 11.06
CA ARG A 57 1.84 10.64 11.26
C ARG A 57 1.06 9.56 12.00
N GLN A 58 1.45 9.31 13.25
CA GLN A 58 0.80 8.36 14.15
C GLN A 58 0.63 9.00 15.53
N SER A 59 -0.40 8.61 16.26
CA SER A 59 -0.57 9.04 17.65
C SER A 59 0.52 8.41 18.52
N LEU A 60 1.00 9.09 19.57
CA LEU A 60 1.97 8.47 20.49
C LEU A 60 1.36 7.29 21.26
N THR A 61 0.10 7.43 21.63
CA THR A 61 -0.73 6.36 22.19
C THR A 61 -1.59 5.80 21.06
N PRO A 62 -1.42 4.52 20.68
CA PRO A 62 -2.22 3.97 19.59
C PRO A 62 -3.72 4.04 19.88
N PRO A 63 -4.56 4.28 18.85
CA PRO A 63 -6.00 4.37 19.03
C PRO A 63 -6.61 3.01 19.38
N VAL A 64 -7.56 3.03 20.31
CA VAL A 64 -8.30 1.83 20.74
C VAL A 64 -9.22 1.37 19.61
N ASN A 65 -9.22 0.07 19.32
CA ASN A 65 -10.08 -0.52 18.31
C ASN A 65 -11.31 -1.16 18.93
N GLU A 66 -12.46 -0.50 18.82
CA GLU A 66 -13.76 -0.98 19.33
C GLU A 66 -14.67 -1.52 18.22
N PHE A 67 -14.17 -1.65 16.98
CA PHE A 67 -14.93 -2.21 15.86
C PHE A 67 -15.11 -3.72 16.01
N LYS A 68 -16.18 -4.24 15.41
CA LYS A 68 -16.47 -5.68 15.33
C LYS A 68 -16.63 -6.12 13.89
N ALA A 69 -16.26 -7.37 13.61
CA ALA A 69 -16.53 -7.99 12.32
C ALA A 69 -18.04 -7.99 12.04
N GLY A 70 -18.42 -7.64 10.81
CA GLY A 70 -19.82 -7.50 10.39
C GLY A 70 -20.34 -6.06 10.43
N MET A 71 -19.73 -5.16 11.22
CA MET A 71 -20.15 -3.75 11.24
C MET A 71 -19.96 -3.08 9.88
N LYS A 72 -20.93 -2.23 9.50
CA LYS A 72 -20.90 -1.41 8.29
C LYS A 72 -20.49 0.03 8.57
N LEU A 73 -19.75 0.60 7.64
CA LEU A 73 -19.27 1.98 7.65
C LEU A 73 -19.16 2.54 6.23
N GLU A 74 -18.92 3.84 6.11
CA GLU A 74 -18.58 4.49 4.86
C GLU A 74 -17.07 4.53 4.68
N ALA A 75 -16.55 4.18 3.50
CA ALA A 75 -15.12 4.24 3.20
C ALA A 75 -14.88 4.74 1.78
N GLN A 76 -13.75 5.43 1.56
CA GLN A 76 -13.29 5.75 0.21
C GLN A 76 -12.88 4.48 -0.54
N ASP A 77 -13.31 4.29 -1.80
CA ASP A 77 -12.86 3.16 -2.63
C ASP A 77 -11.37 3.36 -3.00
N PRO A 78 -10.44 2.46 -2.61
CA PRO A 78 -9.03 2.60 -2.96
C PRO A 78 -8.75 2.62 -4.47
N ARG A 79 -9.70 2.13 -5.29
CA ARG A 79 -9.60 2.13 -6.76
C ARG A 79 -10.23 3.39 -7.38
N ASN A 80 -11.00 4.15 -6.61
CA ASN A 80 -11.54 5.45 -6.99
C ASN A 80 -11.77 6.31 -5.73
N THR A 81 -10.76 7.08 -5.34
CA THR A 81 -10.76 7.85 -4.08
C THR A 81 -11.80 8.97 -4.04
N THR A 82 -12.45 9.29 -5.16
CA THR A 82 -13.59 10.22 -5.21
C THR A 82 -14.91 9.59 -4.76
N SER A 83 -14.97 8.26 -4.65
CA SER A 83 -16.18 7.50 -4.33
C SER A 83 -16.20 7.06 -2.87
N THR A 84 -17.15 7.59 -2.10
CA THR A 84 -17.50 7.06 -0.78
C THR A 84 -18.50 5.92 -0.94
N CYS A 85 -18.14 4.73 -0.46
CA CYS A 85 -18.89 3.49 -0.62
C CYS A 85 -19.26 2.89 0.74
N ILE A 86 -20.25 1.99 0.75
CA ILE A 86 -20.50 1.14 1.93
C ILE A 86 -19.42 0.06 2.00
N ALA A 87 -18.83 -0.10 3.18
CA ALA A 87 -17.88 -1.14 3.49
C ALA A 87 -18.29 -1.91 4.74
N THR A 88 -17.95 -3.21 4.77
CA THR A 88 -18.11 -4.08 5.91
C THR A 88 -16.75 -4.42 6.51
N VAL A 89 -16.64 -4.40 7.84
CA VAL A 89 -15.49 -4.90 8.59
C VAL A 89 -15.45 -6.42 8.47
N VAL A 90 -14.49 -6.97 7.73
CA VAL A 90 -14.32 -8.41 7.49
C VAL A 90 -13.19 -9.04 8.32
N GLY A 91 -12.41 -8.22 9.01
CA GLY A 91 -11.32 -8.65 9.88
C GLY A 91 -10.71 -7.48 10.65
N LEU A 92 -9.97 -7.81 11.69
CA LEU A 92 -9.37 -6.86 12.64
C LEU A 92 -7.96 -7.36 12.99
N THR A 93 -6.99 -6.47 13.11
CA THR A 93 -5.72 -6.73 13.79
C THR A 93 -5.18 -5.41 14.36
N GLY A 94 -4.77 -5.44 15.62
CA GLY A 94 -4.42 -4.25 16.40
C GLY A 94 -5.36 -3.06 16.15
N SER A 95 -4.80 -1.93 15.70
CA SER A 95 -5.57 -0.70 15.39
C SER A 95 -6.05 -0.62 13.94
N ARG A 96 -6.01 -1.73 13.18
CA ARG A 96 -6.37 -1.78 11.76
C ARG A 96 -7.62 -2.61 11.50
N LEU A 97 -8.43 -2.11 10.57
CA LEU A 97 -9.64 -2.73 10.05
C LEU A 97 -9.34 -3.30 8.67
N ARG A 98 -9.72 -4.56 8.43
CA ARG A 98 -9.83 -5.12 7.08
C ARG A 98 -11.24 -4.86 6.58
N LEU A 99 -11.35 -4.11 5.49
CA LEU A 99 -12.60 -3.63 4.92
C LEU A 99 -12.85 -4.26 3.56
N ARG A 100 -14.12 -4.57 3.31
CA ARG A 100 -14.62 -5.01 2.00
C ARG A 100 -15.75 -4.09 1.58
N LEU A 101 -15.69 -3.57 0.35
CA LEU A 101 -16.79 -2.78 -0.22
C LEU A 101 -17.96 -3.69 -0.56
N ASP A 102 -19.15 -3.34 -0.06
CA ASP A 102 -20.37 -4.11 -0.28
C ASP A 102 -20.75 -4.12 -1.77
N GLY A 103 -21.03 -5.31 -2.31
CA GLY A 103 -21.33 -5.51 -3.73
C GLY A 103 -20.11 -5.64 -4.64
N SER A 104 -18.89 -5.54 -4.08
CA SER A 104 -17.62 -5.83 -4.75
C SER A 104 -17.20 -7.31 -4.58
N ASP A 105 -15.97 -7.63 -4.94
CA ASP A 105 -15.32 -8.94 -4.69
C ASP A 105 -14.61 -9.05 -3.33
N ASN A 106 -14.07 -10.24 -3.04
CA ASN A 106 -13.30 -10.56 -1.84
C ASN A 106 -11.78 -10.60 -2.07
N LYS A 107 -11.31 -10.16 -3.24
CA LYS A 107 -9.89 -10.13 -3.63
C LYS A 107 -9.26 -8.75 -3.43
N ASN A 108 -10.10 -7.72 -3.37
CA ASN A 108 -9.72 -6.32 -3.22
C ASN A 108 -10.10 -5.76 -1.84
N ASP A 109 -10.03 -6.59 -0.79
CA ASP A 109 -10.12 -6.09 0.59
C ASP A 109 -8.93 -5.16 0.86
N PHE A 110 -9.16 -4.13 1.68
CA PHE A 110 -8.14 -3.13 2.00
C PHE A 110 -8.09 -2.87 3.51
N TRP A 111 -7.00 -2.26 3.97
CA TRP A 111 -6.78 -2.01 5.39
C TRP A 111 -6.80 -0.52 5.69
N ARG A 112 -7.41 -0.14 6.81
CA ARG A 112 -7.40 1.23 7.34
C ARG A 112 -7.20 1.23 8.83
N LEU A 113 -6.48 2.21 9.36
CA LEU A 113 -6.45 2.45 10.80
C LEU A 113 -7.84 2.93 11.26
N VAL A 114 -8.19 2.62 12.51
CA VAL A 114 -9.45 3.08 13.14
C VAL A 114 -9.57 4.59 13.28
N ASP A 115 -8.45 5.30 13.12
CA ASP A 115 -8.37 6.76 13.16
C ASP A 115 -8.25 7.39 11.77
N SER A 116 -8.40 6.61 10.69
CA SER A 116 -8.27 7.11 9.33
C SER A 116 -9.42 8.06 8.97
N SER A 117 -9.09 9.17 8.34
CA SER A 117 -10.07 10.14 7.81
C SER A 117 -10.90 9.56 6.65
N GLU A 118 -10.41 8.48 6.02
CA GLU A 118 -11.05 7.81 4.89
C GLU A 118 -12.18 6.86 5.29
N ILE A 119 -12.42 6.65 6.59
CA ILE A 119 -13.53 5.85 7.13
C ILE A 119 -14.45 6.73 7.97
N GLN A 120 -15.76 6.55 7.82
CA GLN A 120 -16.77 7.39 8.48
C GLN A 120 -17.99 6.55 8.90
N PRO A 121 -18.73 6.96 9.93
CA PRO A 121 -20.00 6.30 10.27
C PRO A 121 -21.01 6.48 9.13
N ILE A 122 -21.93 5.52 9.00
CA ILE A 122 -23.05 5.60 8.05
C ILE A 122 -23.86 6.88 8.27
N GLY A 123 -24.15 7.60 7.18
CA GLY A 123 -24.88 8.87 7.16
C GLY A 123 -23.97 10.10 7.08
N ASN A 124 -22.65 9.94 7.20
CA ASN A 124 -21.72 11.06 7.12
C ASN A 124 -21.64 11.65 5.69
N CYS A 125 -21.67 10.81 4.66
CA CYS A 125 -21.65 11.26 3.26
C CYS A 125 -22.86 12.14 2.95
N GLU A 126 -24.06 11.69 3.32
CA GLU A 126 -25.31 12.46 3.16
C GLU A 126 -25.28 13.77 3.95
N LYS A 127 -24.84 13.72 5.22
CA LYS A 127 -24.74 14.91 6.09
C LYS A 127 -23.86 16.01 5.49
N ASN A 128 -22.85 15.64 4.72
CA ASN A 128 -21.92 16.56 4.06
C ASN A 128 -22.36 16.91 2.62
N GLY A 129 -23.61 16.62 2.24
CA GLY A 129 -24.16 16.91 0.91
C GLY A 129 -23.67 15.99 -0.21
N GLY A 130 -23.00 14.89 0.15
CA GLY A 130 -22.54 13.86 -0.77
C GLY A 130 -23.59 12.78 -1.01
N MET A 131 -23.27 11.88 -1.95
CA MET A 131 -24.09 10.70 -2.24
C MET A 131 -23.20 9.46 -2.31
N LEU A 132 -23.60 8.41 -1.61
CA LEU A 132 -22.89 7.13 -1.64
C LEU A 132 -22.86 6.57 -3.07
N GLN A 133 -21.67 6.15 -3.48
CA GLN A 133 -21.39 5.60 -4.80
C GLN A 133 -21.31 4.08 -4.74
N PRO A 134 -21.71 3.38 -5.83
CA PRO A 134 -21.35 1.98 -5.98
C PRO A 134 -19.83 1.85 -6.05
N PRO A 135 -19.23 0.79 -5.48
CA PRO A 135 -17.80 0.57 -5.62
C PRO A 135 -17.40 0.37 -7.08
N LEU A 136 -16.15 0.70 -7.46
CA LEU A 136 -15.69 0.57 -8.85
C LEU A 136 -15.84 -0.87 -9.39
N GLY A 137 -15.67 -1.86 -8.51
CA GLY A 137 -15.88 -3.29 -8.80
C GLY A 137 -17.28 -3.80 -8.48
N PHE A 138 -18.29 -2.94 -8.48
CA PHE A 138 -19.68 -3.35 -8.24
C PHE A 138 -20.11 -4.40 -9.27
N ARG A 139 -20.60 -5.54 -8.76
CA ARG A 139 -20.86 -6.73 -9.59
C ARG A 139 -22.22 -6.74 -10.28
N LEU A 140 -23.10 -5.82 -9.92
CA LEU A 140 -24.42 -5.66 -10.53
C LEU A 140 -24.42 -4.45 -11.47
N ASN A 141 -25.50 -4.32 -12.26
CA ASN A 141 -25.69 -3.13 -13.09
C ASN A 141 -25.87 -1.87 -12.22
N ALA A 142 -25.47 -0.70 -12.76
CA ALA A 142 -25.56 0.57 -12.04
C ALA A 142 -27.01 0.91 -11.62
N SER A 143 -28.00 0.55 -12.43
CA SER A 143 -29.43 0.75 -12.11
C SER A 143 -29.89 -0.03 -10.87
N SER A 144 -29.18 -1.08 -10.46
CA SER A 144 -29.50 -1.85 -9.25
C SER A 144 -28.97 -1.21 -7.97
N TRP A 145 -28.11 -0.18 -8.06
CA TRP A 145 -27.44 0.42 -6.90
C TRP A 145 -28.41 0.93 -5.83
N PRO A 146 -29.49 1.68 -6.15
CA PRO A 146 -30.39 2.20 -5.12
C PRO A 146 -31.06 1.09 -4.30
N MET A 147 -31.54 0.05 -4.97
CA MET A 147 -32.17 -1.11 -4.30
C MET A 147 -31.14 -1.96 -3.55
N PHE A 148 -29.93 -2.09 -4.10
CA PHE A 148 -28.83 -2.78 -3.43
C PHE A 148 -28.47 -2.08 -2.11
N LEU A 149 -28.34 -0.75 -2.12
CA LEU A 149 -28.03 0.04 -0.94
C LEU A 149 -29.10 -0.10 0.13
N LEU A 150 -30.38 0.06 -0.25
CA LEU A 150 -31.52 -0.11 0.67
C LEU A 150 -31.51 -1.50 1.32
N LYS A 151 -31.32 -2.56 0.54
CA LYS A 151 -31.26 -3.93 1.05
C LYS A 151 -30.04 -4.18 1.94
N THR A 152 -28.90 -3.57 1.61
CA THR A 152 -27.64 -3.75 2.35
C THR A 152 -27.68 -3.09 3.72
N LEU A 153 -28.37 -1.95 3.84
CA LEU A 153 -28.45 -1.21 5.10
C LEU A 153 -29.63 -1.64 5.98
N ASN A 154 -30.66 -2.28 5.41
CA ASN A 154 -31.81 -2.75 6.17
C ASN A 154 -31.41 -3.85 7.18
N GLY A 155 -31.58 -3.57 8.48
CA GLY A 155 -31.25 -4.49 9.57
C GLY A 155 -29.74 -4.72 9.77
N ALA A 156 -28.88 -3.96 9.09
CA ALA A 156 -27.43 -4.10 9.22
C ALA A 156 -26.93 -3.48 10.54
N GLU A 157 -25.93 -4.13 11.14
CA GLU A 157 -25.20 -3.54 12.26
C GLU A 157 -24.27 -2.44 11.75
N MET A 158 -24.55 -1.19 12.11
CA MET A 158 -23.71 -0.04 11.75
C MET A 158 -22.66 0.19 12.83
N ALA A 159 -21.43 0.50 12.43
CA ALA A 159 -20.42 0.95 13.36
C ALA A 159 -20.89 2.25 14.04
N PRO A 160 -20.97 2.32 15.37
CA PRO A 160 -21.51 3.48 16.05
C PRO A 160 -20.56 4.68 15.93
N SER A 161 -21.09 5.89 15.74
CA SER A 161 -20.26 7.10 15.54
C SER A 161 -19.23 7.36 16.65
N ARG A 162 -19.50 6.90 17.88
CA ARG A 162 -18.61 7.07 19.04
C ARG A 162 -17.27 6.33 18.95
N ILE A 163 -17.17 5.27 18.14
CA ILE A 163 -15.94 4.47 17.99
C ILE A 163 -15.03 4.97 16.85
N PHE A 164 -15.48 5.99 16.12
CA PHE A 164 -14.68 6.67 15.11
C PHE A 164 -13.90 7.82 15.75
N HIS A 165 -12.64 7.97 15.33
CA HIS A 165 -11.82 9.09 15.77
C HIS A 165 -12.15 10.33 14.92
N LYS A 166 -12.31 11.47 15.59
CA LYS A 166 -12.74 12.71 14.92
C LYS A 166 -11.65 13.35 14.08
N GLN A 167 -10.39 13.08 14.39
CA GLN A 167 -9.22 13.69 13.75
C GLN A 167 -8.12 12.65 13.62
N GLU A 168 -7.44 12.67 12.48
CA GLU A 168 -6.19 11.95 12.31
C GLU A 168 -5.08 12.59 13.17
N PRO A 169 -4.04 11.82 13.52
CA PRO A 169 -2.84 12.38 14.13
C PRO A 169 -2.26 13.53 13.27
N PRO A 170 -1.71 14.58 13.90
CA PRO A 170 -1.11 15.68 13.17
C PRO A 170 0.04 15.16 12.29
N ALA A 171 0.09 15.64 11.05
CA ALA A 171 1.21 15.33 10.17
C ALA A 171 2.47 16.04 10.68
N PRO A 172 3.65 15.41 10.61
CA PRO A 172 4.91 16.10 10.85
C PRO A 172 5.07 17.28 9.88
N GLU A 173 5.64 18.39 10.37
CA GLU A 173 5.81 19.61 9.56
C GLU A 173 6.76 19.40 8.37
N GLN A 174 7.72 18.49 8.52
CA GLN A 174 8.72 18.17 7.51
C GLN A 174 9.18 16.72 7.59
N ASN A 175 9.87 16.27 6.54
CA ASN A 175 10.49 14.96 6.49
C ASN A 175 11.76 14.93 7.37
N SER A 176 11.64 14.32 8.55
CA SER A 176 12.75 14.19 9.53
C SER A 176 13.42 12.81 9.52
N PHE A 177 13.08 11.94 8.56
CA PHE A 177 13.72 10.63 8.42
C PHE A 177 15.18 10.78 7.97
N GLN A 178 16.01 9.78 8.32
CA GLN A 178 17.38 9.65 7.83
C GLN A 178 17.58 8.27 7.22
N VAL A 179 18.45 8.21 6.19
CA VAL A 179 18.81 6.95 5.55
C VAL A 179 19.46 6.01 6.57
N GLY A 180 19.05 4.74 6.57
CA GLY A 180 19.49 3.72 7.52
C GLY A 180 18.64 3.60 8.79
N MET A 181 17.71 4.54 9.05
CA MET A 181 16.77 4.40 10.16
C MET A 181 15.83 3.20 9.96
N LYS A 182 15.53 2.49 11.05
CA LYS A 182 14.58 1.36 11.06
C LYS A 182 13.18 1.80 11.46
N LEU A 183 12.19 1.14 10.89
CA LEU A 183 10.76 1.38 11.12
C LEU A 183 9.94 0.11 10.85
N GLU A 184 8.65 0.16 11.16
CA GLU A 184 7.67 -0.86 10.79
C GLU A 184 6.85 -0.36 9.61
N ALA A 185 6.64 -1.19 8.57
CA ALA A 185 5.92 -0.77 7.36
C ALA A 185 4.97 -1.84 6.83
N VAL A 186 3.84 -1.41 6.27
CA VAL A 186 2.90 -2.30 5.56
C VAL A 186 3.50 -2.78 4.26
N ASP A 187 3.49 -4.09 4.00
CA ASP A 187 3.79 -4.61 2.66
C ASP A 187 2.62 -4.30 1.71
N ARG A 188 2.77 -3.32 0.81
CA ARG A 188 1.72 -2.95 -0.15
C ARG A 188 1.28 -4.08 -1.08
N LYS A 189 2.11 -5.10 -1.29
CA LYS A 189 1.74 -6.29 -2.07
C LYS A 189 0.97 -7.30 -1.23
N ASN A 190 1.16 -7.28 0.08
CA ASN A 190 0.45 -8.12 1.04
C ASN A 190 0.00 -7.27 2.25
N PRO A 191 -1.03 -6.38 2.11
CA PRO A 191 -1.33 -5.35 3.11
C PRO A 191 -1.74 -5.85 4.50
N HIS A 192 -1.96 -7.16 4.62
CA HIS A 192 -2.12 -7.83 5.90
C HIS A 192 -0.85 -7.76 6.77
N PHE A 193 0.34 -7.79 6.15
CA PHE A 193 1.62 -7.83 6.85
C PHE A 193 2.15 -6.43 7.15
N ILE A 194 2.61 -6.27 8.39
CA ILE A 194 3.57 -5.23 8.77
C ILE A 194 4.92 -5.90 8.99
N CYS A 195 5.98 -5.31 8.47
CA CYS A 195 7.32 -5.89 8.46
C CYS A 195 8.37 -4.88 8.95
N PRO A 196 9.48 -5.35 9.53
CA PRO A 196 10.69 -4.56 9.74
C PRO A 196 11.20 -4.02 8.41
N ALA A 197 11.44 -2.71 8.39
CA ALA A 197 11.90 -1.99 7.23
C ALA A 197 12.99 -0.99 7.60
N THR A 198 13.74 -0.58 6.59
CA THR A 198 14.80 0.41 6.68
C THR A 198 14.55 1.53 5.66
N VAL A 199 14.80 2.78 6.06
CA VAL A 199 14.82 3.93 5.15
C VAL A 199 15.99 3.77 4.18
N GLY A 200 15.73 3.42 2.92
CA GLY A 200 16.77 3.19 1.91
C GLY A 200 17.27 4.48 1.25
N ALA A 201 16.39 5.48 1.10
CA ALA A 201 16.68 6.74 0.43
C ALA A 201 15.60 7.78 0.76
N LEU A 202 15.91 9.06 0.53
CA LEU A 202 15.00 10.19 0.72
C LEU A 202 14.91 11.01 -0.57
N ARG A 203 13.71 11.49 -0.91
CA ARG A 203 13.44 12.36 -2.07
C ARG A 203 12.44 13.44 -1.70
N GLY A 204 12.91 14.55 -1.15
CA GLY A 204 12.04 15.63 -0.66
C GLY A 204 11.07 15.10 0.40
N VAL A 205 9.78 15.07 0.07
CA VAL A 205 8.72 14.54 0.96
C VAL A 205 8.58 13.01 0.92
N GLU A 206 9.31 12.32 0.05
CA GLU A 206 9.23 10.87 -0.09
C GLU A 206 10.35 10.13 0.65
N VAL A 207 10.00 8.97 1.19
CA VAL A 207 10.86 8.03 1.90
C VAL A 207 10.82 6.71 1.13
N LEU A 208 11.97 6.15 0.77
CA LEU A 208 12.07 4.80 0.24
C LEU A 208 12.05 3.82 1.41
N VAL A 209 10.98 3.04 1.50
CA VAL A 209 10.85 1.93 2.45
C VAL A 209 11.46 0.68 1.81
N THR A 210 12.45 0.10 2.46
CA THR A 210 13.09 -1.15 2.04
C THR A 210 12.85 -2.24 3.08
N PHE A 211 12.48 -3.45 2.66
CA PHE A 211 12.12 -4.52 3.59
C PHE A 211 13.31 -5.39 3.97
N ASP A 212 13.60 -5.46 5.27
CA ASP A 212 14.78 -6.13 5.79
C ASP A 212 14.78 -7.63 5.43
N GLY A 213 15.88 -8.11 4.83
CA GLY A 213 16.01 -9.51 4.41
C GLY A 213 15.36 -9.87 3.07
N TRP A 214 14.83 -8.89 2.32
CA TRP A 214 14.23 -9.06 1.00
C TRP A 214 15.02 -8.33 -0.11
N ARG A 215 14.91 -8.78 -1.36
CA ARG A 215 15.70 -8.28 -2.51
C ARG A 215 15.02 -7.12 -3.25
N GLY A 216 14.51 -6.14 -2.52
CA GLY A 216 13.97 -4.90 -3.07
C GLY A 216 12.66 -5.00 -3.87
N ALA A 217 12.18 -6.20 -4.19
CA ALA A 217 10.96 -6.39 -4.97
C ALA A 217 9.68 -5.90 -4.26
N PHE A 218 9.74 -5.64 -2.97
CA PHE A 218 8.63 -5.13 -2.14
C PHE A 218 8.81 -3.65 -1.79
N ASP A 219 9.96 -3.06 -2.11
CA ASP A 219 10.29 -1.69 -1.75
C ASP A 219 9.37 -0.71 -2.47
N TYR A 220 9.08 0.40 -1.80
CA TYR A 220 8.26 1.46 -2.38
C TYR A 220 8.65 2.83 -1.82
N TYR A 221 8.39 3.85 -2.64
CA TYR A 221 8.33 5.22 -2.14
C TYR A 221 6.95 5.51 -1.54
N CYS A 222 6.95 6.17 -0.40
CA CYS A 222 5.76 6.78 0.19
C CYS A 222 6.11 8.18 0.70
N ARG A 223 5.10 9.03 0.87
CA ARG A 223 5.31 10.28 1.61
C ARG A 223 5.69 9.99 3.07
N TYR A 224 6.45 10.89 3.68
CA TYR A 224 6.86 10.77 5.09
C TYR A 224 5.67 10.76 6.06
N ASP A 225 4.53 11.33 5.67
CA ASP A 225 3.27 11.37 6.43
C ASP A 225 2.32 10.20 6.14
N SER A 226 2.82 9.16 5.46
CA SER A 226 2.04 7.96 5.14
C SER A 226 1.54 7.26 6.40
N ARG A 227 0.27 6.83 6.38
CA ARG A 227 -0.33 6.03 7.45
C ARG A 227 0.07 4.55 7.43
N ASP A 228 0.88 4.13 6.45
CA ASP A 228 1.36 2.76 6.26
C ASP A 228 2.77 2.51 6.85
N ILE A 229 3.35 3.52 7.50
CA ILE A 229 4.63 3.43 8.20
C ILE A 229 4.45 3.79 9.67
N PHE A 230 5.18 3.10 10.54
CA PHE A 230 5.03 3.15 11.98
C PHE A 230 6.40 3.16 12.68
N PRO A 231 6.49 3.78 13.87
CA PRO A 231 7.70 3.71 14.68
C PRO A 231 7.97 2.27 15.13
N VAL A 232 9.24 1.98 15.41
CA VAL A 232 9.66 0.70 16.00
C VAL A 232 8.89 0.43 17.30
N GLY A 233 8.29 -0.76 17.41
CA GLY A 233 7.51 -1.19 18.57
C GLY A 233 6.00 -0.95 18.43
N TRP A 234 5.54 -0.30 17.36
CA TRP A 234 4.13 0.02 17.17
C TRP A 234 3.22 -1.21 17.18
N CYS A 235 3.58 -2.25 16.41
CA CYS A 235 2.80 -3.50 16.38
C CYS A 235 2.70 -4.15 17.76
N ALA A 236 3.76 -4.10 18.57
CA ALA A 236 3.74 -4.64 19.92
C ALA A 236 2.77 -3.85 20.83
N LEU A 237 2.68 -2.53 20.66
CA LEU A 237 1.74 -1.68 21.41
C LEU A 237 0.29 -1.89 21.00
N THR A 238 0.02 -2.10 19.70
CA THR A 238 -1.35 -2.30 19.19
C THR A 238 -1.81 -3.75 19.30
N GLY A 239 -0.91 -4.71 19.51
CA GLY A 239 -1.20 -6.13 19.37
C GLY A 239 -1.34 -6.59 17.90
N ASP A 240 -0.78 -5.83 16.95
CA ASP A 240 -0.61 -6.27 15.56
C ASP A 240 0.52 -7.30 15.43
N ASN A 241 0.42 -8.16 14.41
CA ASN A 241 1.45 -9.15 14.13
C ASN A 241 2.57 -8.57 13.26
N LEU A 242 3.75 -8.38 13.85
CA LEU A 242 4.96 -7.98 13.13
C LEU A 242 5.66 -9.20 12.52
N GLN A 243 5.90 -9.19 11.21
CA GLN A 243 6.67 -10.25 10.56
C GLN A 243 8.15 -10.19 10.95
N PRO A 244 8.88 -11.31 11.05
CA PRO A 244 10.33 -11.26 11.16
C PRO A 244 10.97 -10.79 9.84
N PRO A 245 12.24 -10.32 9.85
CA PRO A 245 13.00 -10.05 8.64
C PRO A 245 13.06 -11.28 7.71
N GLY A 246 13.14 -11.02 6.40
CA GLY A 246 13.27 -12.09 5.40
C GLY A 246 14.57 -12.87 5.54
N THR A 247 14.55 -14.15 5.14
CA THR A 247 15.76 -15.01 5.13
C THR A 247 16.50 -14.99 3.79
N LYS A 248 16.10 -14.12 2.84
CA LYS A 248 16.57 -14.18 1.45
C LYS A 248 17.86 -13.39 1.20
N VAL A 249 18.30 -12.60 2.19
CA VAL A 249 19.54 -11.84 2.17
C VAL A 249 20.24 -12.09 3.50
N VAL A 250 21.42 -12.72 3.46
CA VAL A 250 22.31 -12.76 4.63
C VAL A 250 22.90 -11.35 4.75
N LEU A 251 22.57 -10.64 5.83
CA LEU A 251 23.23 -9.38 6.17
C LEU A 251 24.73 -9.62 6.23
N PRO A 252 25.57 -8.82 5.55
CA PRO A 252 27.01 -8.86 5.79
C PRO A 252 27.23 -8.57 7.27
N LYS A 253 27.81 -9.53 8.00
CA LYS A 253 28.35 -9.23 9.33
C LYS A 253 29.40 -8.14 9.13
N SER A 254 29.23 -6.98 9.78
CA SER A 254 30.34 -6.06 9.94
C SER A 254 31.45 -6.82 10.66
N LEU A 255 32.59 -6.96 10.00
CA LEU A 255 33.79 -7.51 10.62
C LEU A 255 34.16 -6.60 11.79
N GLY A 256 34.23 -7.19 12.97
CA GLY A 256 34.54 -6.50 14.22
C GLY A 256 35.90 -5.81 14.19
N ALA A 257 36.01 -4.81 15.07
CA ALA A 257 37.19 -4.02 15.33
C ALA A 257 38.47 -4.86 15.41
N LEU A 258 39.48 -4.49 14.63
CA LEU A 258 40.86 -4.93 14.86
C LEU A 258 41.52 -3.93 15.80
N THR A 259 41.92 -4.43 16.97
CA THR A 259 42.84 -3.77 17.89
C THR A 259 44.27 -3.80 17.32
N ASP A 260 44.99 -2.75 17.65
CA ASP A 260 46.33 -2.35 17.23
C ASP A 260 47.47 -3.35 17.53
N GLY A 261 48.56 -3.25 16.76
CA GLY A 261 49.92 -3.61 17.19
C GLY A 261 50.68 -4.70 16.43
N SER A 262 51.43 -4.33 15.39
CA SER A 262 52.90 -4.46 15.32
C SER A 262 53.47 -4.57 13.90
N VAL A 263 54.58 -3.86 13.74
CA VAL A 263 55.40 -3.65 12.55
C VAL A 263 56.29 -4.88 12.29
N GLU A 264 56.40 -5.32 11.04
CA GLU A 264 57.68 -5.58 10.32
C GLU A 264 57.46 -6.28 8.96
N SER A 265 58.25 -5.87 7.99
CA SER A 265 58.53 -6.46 6.67
C SER A 265 59.99 -6.09 6.38
N PRO A 266 60.79 -6.83 5.56
CA PRO A 266 60.37 -7.41 4.28
C PRO A 266 61.08 -8.73 3.84
N ALA A 267 60.52 -9.44 2.83
CA ALA A 267 61.31 -10.23 1.88
C ALA A 267 60.51 -10.64 0.63
N MET A 268 61.22 -10.77 -0.49
CA MET A 268 60.78 -10.88 -1.88
C MET A 268 60.23 -12.27 -2.32
N HIS A 269 59.23 -12.25 -3.21
CA HIS A 269 58.98 -13.02 -4.47
C HIS A 269 59.62 -14.42 -4.71
N PRO A 270 58.93 -15.37 -5.42
CA PRO A 270 58.54 -15.17 -6.84
C PRO A 270 57.18 -15.72 -7.32
N THR A 271 56.88 -15.33 -8.56
CA THR A 271 55.70 -15.57 -9.42
C THR A 271 55.50 -17.03 -9.84
N PRO A 272 54.34 -17.35 -10.47
CA PRO A 272 54.44 -17.78 -11.87
C PRO A 272 53.38 -17.22 -12.83
N THR A 273 53.70 -17.46 -14.09
CA THR A 273 53.30 -16.89 -15.38
C THR A 273 51.95 -17.39 -15.94
N VAL A 274 51.25 -16.45 -16.59
CA VAL A 274 50.49 -16.52 -17.86
C VAL A 274 50.06 -17.90 -18.42
N GLY A 275 48.74 -18.04 -18.64
CA GLY A 275 48.15 -18.98 -19.60
C GLY A 275 46.75 -18.53 -20.06
N ARG A 276 46.59 -18.24 -21.36
CA ARG A 276 45.35 -17.93 -22.12
C ARG A 276 45.54 -18.54 -23.52
N PRO A 277 44.54 -18.75 -24.41
CA PRO A 277 43.08 -19.01 -24.35
C PRO A 277 42.73 -20.35 -25.10
N PRO A 278 41.50 -20.66 -25.61
CA PRO A 278 40.68 -19.90 -26.60
C PRO A 278 39.23 -19.67 -26.08
N GLY A 279 38.47 -18.63 -26.42
CA GLY A 279 38.15 -18.12 -27.76
C GLY A 279 36.65 -18.33 -28.03
N GLN A 280 35.77 -17.45 -27.53
CA GLN A 280 34.38 -17.37 -28.00
C GLN A 280 34.05 -15.99 -28.53
N ARG A 281 33.53 -16.02 -29.76
CA ARG A 281 33.28 -14.93 -30.68
C ARG A 281 32.22 -13.97 -30.14
N GLY A 282 32.51 -12.68 -30.25
CA GLY A 282 31.53 -11.63 -30.09
C GLY A 282 30.43 -11.68 -31.15
N ARG A 283 29.21 -11.31 -30.75
CA ARG A 283 28.16 -10.86 -31.66
C ARG A 283 27.93 -9.37 -31.40
N LYS A 284 28.29 -8.55 -32.40
CA LYS A 284 27.92 -7.13 -32.47
C LYS A 284 26.41 -6.99 -32.74
N PRO A 285 25.80 -5.88 -32.29
CA PRO A 285 24.38 -5.60 -32.53
C PRO A 285 24.13 -5.13 -33.97
N GLY A 286 23.06 -5.65 -34.58
CA GLY A 286 22.61 -5.32 -35.93
C GLY A 286 21.99 -3.93 -36.02
N ARG A 287 22.60 -3.10 -36.86
CA ARG A 287 22.14 -1.78 -37.32
C ARG A 287 21.08 -1.97 -38.41
N ARG A 288 19.89 -1.36 -38.26
CA ARG A 288 18.98 -1.02 -39.37
C ARG A 288 18.80 0.50 -39.40
N LYS A 289 19.21 1.13 -40.50
CA LYS A 289 18.94 2.53 -40.88
C LYS A 289 17.96 2.54 -42.06
N THR A 290 16.87 3.30 -41.93
CA THR A 290 16.17 4.12 -42.95
C THR A 290 14.85 4.57 -42.31
N LYS A 291 14.31 5.79 -42.42
CA LYS A 291 14.62 6.96 -43.25
C LYS A 291 14.00 8.18 -42.52
N VAL A 292 14.72 9.29 -42.49
CA VAL A 292 14.24 10.61 -42.01
C VAL A 292 13.64 11.36 -43.20
N THR A 293 12.49 11.98 -43.01
CA THR A 293 12.01 13.14 -43.79
C THR A 293 11.84 14.31 -42.83
N GLY A 294 12.34 15.46 -43.24
CA GLY A 294 12.62 16.65 -42.42
C GLY A 294 11.41 17.53 -42.03
N PRO A 295 11.69 18.74 -41.50
CA PRO A 295 10.97 19.29 -40.35
C PRO A 295 10.09 20.50 -40.69
N TRP A 296 9.09 20.78 -39.82
CA TRP A 296 8.36 22.05 -39.85
C TRP A 296 8.47 22.79 -38.51
N GLY A 297 9.16 23.93 -38.56
CA GLY A 297 8.70 25.22 -38.05
C GLY A 297 8.54 25.41 -36.53
N GLN A 298 9.58 25.96 -35.92
CA GLN A 298 9.49 26.75 -34.68
C GLN A 298 8.62 27.99 -34.88
N LYS A 299 7.82 28.36 -33.88
CA LYS A 299 7.66 29.76 -33.43
C LYS A 299 7.35 29.78 -31.93
N ALA A 300 8.39 30.11 -31.16
CA ALA A 300 8.25 30.71 -29.85
C ALA A 300 8.02 32.22 -30.04
N SER A 301 7.17 32.82 -29.22
CA SER A 301 7.11 34.27 -29.05
C SER A 301 6.83 34.55 -27.58
N ALA A 302 7.85 35.06 -26.90
CA ALA A 302 7.76 35.66 -25.58
C ALA A 302 7.77 37.18 -25.77
N LEU A 303 6.80 37.89 -25.20
CA LEU A 303 6.89 39.31 -24.85
C LEU A 303 6.10 39.53 -23.54
N GLY A 304 6.71 40.32 -22.66
CA GLY A 304 6.40 40.48 -21.24
C GLY A 304 5.23 41.42 -20.88
N PRO A 305 5.19 41.90 -19.62
CA PRO A 305 3.95 42.27 -18.93
C PRO A 305 3.58 43.76 -19.08
N GLN A 306 2.27 44.06 -19.05
CA GLN A 306 1.76 45.42 -18.86
C GLN A 306 0.57 45.47 -17.88
N SER A 307 0.83 46.15 -16.76
CA SER A 307 0.05 47.20 -16.05
C SER A 307 -1.48 47.11 -15.90
N ILE A 308 -1.93 47.44 -14.68
CA ILE A 308 -3.32 47.49 -14.17
C ILE A 308 -3.88 48.93 -14.24
N GLN A 309 -5.21 49.04 -14.41
CA GLN A 309 -6.20 50.06 -13.92
C GLN A 309 -7.07 50.69 -15.05
N PRO A 310 -8.31 51.18 -14.79
CA PRO A 310 -9.51 50.44 -14.39
C PRO A 310 -10.79 50.80 -15.22
N GLY A 311 -11.85 49.99 -15.08
CA GLY A 311 -13.25 50.42 -15.26
C GLY A 311 -13.86 50.38 -16.68
N LYS A 312 -14.83 49.48 -16.89
CA LYS A 312 -16.05 49.73 -17.69
C LYS A 312 -17.10 48.63 -17.51
N GLU A 313 -18.34 49.07 -17.40
CA GLU A 313 -19.54 48.37 -16.97
C GLU A 313 -19.98 47.19 -17.86
N LEU A 314 -20.66 46.23 -17.21
CA LEU A 314 -21.27 45.05 -17.80
C LEU A 314 -22.57 45.40 -18.53
N GLY A 315 -22.61 45.22 -19.85
CA GLY A 315 -23.85 45.21 -20.63
C GLY A 315 -24.57 43.85 -20.57
N PRO A 316 -25.91 43.80 -20.69
CA PRO A 316 -26.69 42.59 -20.42
C PRO A 316 -26.57 41.52 -21.51
N ILE A 317 -26.39 40.28 -21.06
CA ILE A 317 -26.29 39.06 -21.87
C ILE A 317 -27.66 38.72 -22.49
N LYS A 318 -27.73 38.64 -23.83
CA LYS A 318 -28.92 38.22 -24.58
C LYS A 318 -29.10 36.69 -24.50
N ILE A 319 -30.24 36.24 -23.99
CA ILE A 319 -30.67 34.83 -23.93
C ILE A 319 -31.31 34.44 -25.28
N PRO A 320 -30.82 33.41 -26.01
CA PRO A 320 -31.50 32.90 -27.19
C PRO A 320 -32.75 32.08 -26.83
N LYS A 321 -33.92 32.45 -27.38
CA LYS A 321 -35.17 31.70 -27.26
C LYS A 321 -35.17 30.46 -28.18
N LYS A 322 -35.60 29.32 -27.63
CA LYS A 322 -35.73 27.99 -28.24
C LYS A 322 -36.60 27.97 -29.51
N ARG A 323 -36.20 27.19 -30.52
CA ARG A 323 -37.10 26.72 -31.60
C ARG A 323 -37.61 25.31 -31.24
N GLY A 324 -38.92 25.18 -31.08
CA GLY A 324 -39.59 23.89 -30.86
C GLY A 324 -39.72 23.05 -32.14
N PRO A 325 -40.05 21.75 -32.03
CA PRO A 325 -40.21 20.85 -33.17
C PRO A 325 -41.43 21.23 -34.02
N LYS A 326 -41.29 21.20 -35.36
CA LYS A 326 -42.41 21.36 -36.31
C LYS A 326 -43.27 20.08 -36.37
N PRO A 327 -44.61 20.18 -36.53
CA PRO A 327 -45.49 19.02 -36.60
C PRO A 327 -45.71 18.48 -38.04
N GLY A 328 -45.65 17.14 -38.18
CA GLY A 328 -46.25 16.28 -39.23
C GLY A 328 -45.70 16.41 -40.67
N SER A 329 -45.76 15.42 -41.56
CA SER A 329 -46.48 14.13 -41.64
C SER A 329 -46.03 13.41 -42.93
N LYS A 330 -45.98 12.06 -42.90
CA LYS A 330 -45.99 11.09 -44.01
C LYS A 330 -44.91 11.16 -45.09
#